data_AF-A0A2K5ZTV5-F1
#
_entry.id   AF-A0A2K5ZTV5-F1
#
_cell.length_a   1.000
_cell.length_b   1.000
_cell.length_c   1.000
_cell.angle_alpha   90.00
_cell.angle_beta   90.00
_cell.angle_gamma   90.00
#
_symmetry.space_group_name_H-M   'P 1'
#
loop_
_entity.id
_entity.type
_entity.pdbx_description
1 polymer ?
#
loop_
_entity_poly.entity_id
_entity_poly.type
_entity_poly.pdbx_seq_one_letter_code
_entity_poly.pdbx_strand_id
1 'polypeptide(L)'
;MRLLAWQIFLAHWGGARAEPGKFWHITDLHLDPHYKVSKYPFQVCPSAGFQSVPNAGPWGDYLCDSPWALINSSIYAMKEIEPEPDFILWTGDDMPHVPDEKLGEAAVLEIVECLTQLIREVFLGAFYSEKLPGPSGAGQIVVNELTADMVDPGQQFQWLEDVLTNASKAGDMVYIVGNVPPGFFEKTQNKAWSQEGFNEKYLKVVRKHGCVIAGQFFRHHHTDSFQMLYDDAGQLPAPSLLLSPDPLFTPWKTTLPGVINGANNPAIRVFEYDRATLSLKVRSPVEARGGGWQGQCWTASPATRAHYSTTTSVTQSATVLGSATRQHVCAMRQVDVDAYTTCLYLPLLLMALLGLCTLVL
;
A
#
# COMPACT_ATOMS: atom_id res chain seq x y z
N MET A 1 -15.79 17.45 -72.14
CA MET A 1 -15.30 16.40 -71.22
C MET A 1 -14.78 17.08 -69.96
N ARG A 2 -15.56 17.12 -68.88
CA ARG A 2 -15.10 17.55 -67.55
C ARG A 2 -15.16 16.32 -66.66
N LEU A 3 -13.99 15.83 -66.25
CA LEU A 3 -13.84 14.69 -65.35
C LEU A 3 -14.30 15.11 -63.94
N LEU A 4 -15.34 14.45 -63.42
CA LEU A 4 -15.69 14.51 -62.01
C LEU A 4 -14.61 13.77 -61.22
N ALA A 5 -13.73 14.52 -60.56
CA ALA A 5 -12.81 13.98 -59.57
C ALA A 5 -13.62 13.57 -58.33
N TRP A 6 -13.78 12.27 -58.11
CA TRP A 6 -14.24 11.71 -56.84
C TRP A 6 -13.15 11.93 -55.80
N GLN A 7 -13.32 12.91 -54.91
CA GLN A 7 -12.51 13.02 -53.70
C GLN A 7 -13.03 11.99 -52.69
N ILE A 8 -12.35 10.84 -52.62
CA ILE A 8 -12.52 9.89 -51.54
C ILE A 8 -11.90 10.53 -50.29
N PHE A 9 -12.73 11.05 -49.39
CA PHE A 9 -12.30 11.35 -48.04
C PHE A 9 -12.06 10.02 -47.32
N LEU A 10 -10.80 9.58 -47.28
CA LEU A 10 -10.35 8.59 -46.31
C LEU A 10 -10.39 9.26 -44.94
N ALA A 11 -11.54 9.20 -44.27
CA ALA A 11 -11.63 9.46 -42.85
C ALA A 11 -10.70 8.45 -42.15
N HIS A 12 -9.48 8.88 -41.82
CA HIS A 12 -8.64 8.16 -40.89
C HIS A 12 -9.39 8.20 -39.56
N TRP A 13 -10.11 7.12 -39.26
CA TRP A 13 -10.55 6.81 -37.91
C TRP A 13 -9.31 6.42 -37.11
N GLY A 14 -8.42 7.40 -36.90
CA GLY A 14 -7.47 7.34 -35.82
C GLY A 14 -8.30 7.37 -34.56
N GLY A 15 -8.65 6.20 -34.03
CA GLY A 15 -9.22 6.10 -32.70
C GLY A 15 -8.22 6.77 -31.76
N ALA A 16 -8.52 8.00 -31.36
CA ALA A 16 -7.80 8.66 -30.28
C ALA A 16 -7.98 7.73 -29.07
N ARG A 17 -6.90 7.03 -28.69
CA ARG A 17 -6.91 6.20 -27.50
C ARG A 17 -7.20 7.13 -26.34
N ALA A 18 -8.29 6.88 -25.61
CA ALA A 18 -8.63 7.69 -24.44
C ALA A 18 -7.41 7.76 -23.51
N GLU A 19 -7.07 8.96 -23.06
CA GLU A 19 -5.98 9.16 -22.11
C GLU A 19 -6.24 8.32 -20.85
N PRO A 20 -5.22 7.61 -20.33
CA PRO A 20 -5.39 6.80 -19.14
C PRO A 20 -5.81 7.69 -17.96
N GLY A 21 -6.65 7.13 -17.09
CA GLY A 21 -6.95 7.73 -15.81
C GLY A 21 -5.76 7.62 -14.88
N LYS A 22 -5.70 8.50 -13.88
CA LYS A 22 -4.63 8.50 -12.88
C LYS A 22 -5.20 8.69 -11.50
N PHE A 23 -4.64 8.01 -10.50
CA PHE A 23 -5.01 8.24 -9.10
C PHE A 23 -3.79 8.12 -8.19
N TRP A 24 -3.81 8.87 -7.10
CA TRP A 24 -2.82 8.73 -6.04
C TRP A 24 -3.24 7.63 -5.06
N HIS A 25 -2.27 6.93 -4.49
CA HIS A 25 -2.48 6.11 -3.29
C HIS A 25 -1.55 6.59 -2.18
N ILE A 26 -2.13 7.13 -1.11
CA ILE A 26 -1.46 7.58 0.10
C ILE A 26 -1.89 6.81 1.35
N THR A 27 -1.00 6.70 2.33
CA THR A 27 -1.16 5.84 3.51
C THR A 27 -0.07 6.14 4.53
N ASP A 28 -0.18 5.58 5.74
CA ASP A 28 0.90 5.49 6.74
C ASP A 28 1.60 6.83 6.97
N LEU A 29 0.79 7.90 7.05
CA LEU A 29 1.25 9.26 7.26
C LEU A 29 2.04 9.38 8.57
N HIS A 30 1.54 8.70 9.63
CA HIS A 30 2.09 8.69 10.99
C HIS A 30 2.66 10.06 11.37
N LEU A 31 1.80 11.05 11.55
CA LEU A 31 2.20 12.38 11.98
C LEU A 31 2.69 12.31 13.44
N ASP A 32 3.95 12.64 13.68
CA ASP A 32 4.45 12.94 15.02
C ASP A 32 4.31 14.46 15.27
N PRO A 33 3.26 14.90 16.00
CA PRO A 33 3.02 16.32 16.28
C PRO A 33 4.08 16.93 17.21
N HIS A 34 4.91 16.09 17.84
CA HIS A 34 5.94 16.50 18.78
C HIS A 34 7.36 16.39 18.22
N TYR A 35 7.50 16.03 16.94
CA TYR A 35 8.80 16.05 16.27
C TYR A 35 9.41 17.46 16.32
N LYS A 36 10.65 17.54 16.79
CA LYS A 36 11.44 18.78 16.77
C LYS A 36 12.93 18.49 16.60
N VAL A 37 13.59 19.31 15.79
CA VAL A 37 15.05 19.31 15.72
C VAL A 37 15.60 19.79 17.05
N SER A 38 16.32 18.91 17.75
CA SER A 38 16.85 19.16 19.09
C SER A 38 18.33 18.82 19.16
N LYS A 39 19.07 19.57 19.98
CA LYS A 39 20.45 19.21 20.37
C LYS A 39 20.49 18.04 21.36
N TYR A 40 19.36 17.71 21.97
CA TYR A 40 19.20 16.60 22.92
C TYR A 40 18.56 15.40 22.19
N PRO A 41 19.32 14.34 21.90
CA PRO A 41 18.88 13.24 21.03
C PRO A 41 17.63 12.47 21.52
N PHE A 42 17.36 12.48 22.82
CA PHE A 42 16.18 11.81 23.42
C PHE A 42 14.93 12.71 23.50
N GLN A 43 14.98 13.91 22.93
CA GLN A 43 13.87 14.87 22.92
C GLN A 43 13.46 15.26 21.50
N VAL A 44 13.85 14.48 20.50
CA VAL A 44 13.54 14.76 19.09
C VAL A 44 12.11 14.38 18.77
N CYS A 45 11.72 13.15 19.07
CA CYS A 45 10.40 12.61 18.75
C CYS A 45 10.01 11.55 19.79
N PRO A 46 8.75 11.53 20.29
CA PRO A 46 8.27 10.46 21.15
C PRO A 46 8.20 9.10 20.46
N SER A 47 8.03 9.05 19.14
CA SER A 47 7.89 7.79 18.38
C SER A 47 9.17 6.93 18.32
N ALA A 48 10.34 7.54 18.59
CA ALA A 48 11.60 6.80 18.77
C ALA A 48 11.67 6.04 20.11
N GLY A 49 10.72 6.29 21.02
CA GLY A 49 10.70 5.71 22.36
C GLY A 49 11.94 6.10 23.17
N PHE A 50 12.77 5.11 23.50
CA PHE A 50 14.01 5.30 24.26
C PHE A 50 15.26 5.37 23.37
N GLN A 51 15.12 5.40 22.05
CA GLN A 51 16.25 5.45 21.13
C GLN A 51 16.81 6.87 21.04
N SER A 52 18.14 6.95 20.91
CA SER A 52 18.85 8.23 20.70
C SER A 52 18.74 8.63 19.23
N VAL A 53 18.26 9.86 18.97
CA VAL A 53 18.14 10.42 17.62
C VAL A 53 19.15 11.56 17.41
N PRO A 54 20.43 11.26 17.14
CA PRO A 54 21.44 12.28 16.95
C PRO A 54 21.29 12.95 15.57
N ASN A 55 21.52 14.27 15.50
CA ASN A 55 21.55 15.04 14.25
C ASN A 55 20.24 14.97 13.43
N ALA A 56 19.09 14.92 14.12
CA ALA A 56 17.77 14.99 13.50
C ALA A 56 17.65 16.18 12.53
N GLY A 57 17.07 15.95 11.34
CA GLY A 57 16.90 16.97 10.32
C GLY A 57 15.48 17.54 10.29
N PRO A 58 15.26 18.70 9.66
CA PRO A 58 13.93 19.31 9.56
C PRO A 58 12.88 18.43 8.84
N TRP A 59 13.32 17.46 8.03
CA TRP A 59 12.46 16.62 7.22
C TRP A 59 12.15 15.26 7.85
N GLY A 60 12.72 14.93 9.02
CA GLY A 60 12.50 13.66 9.69
C GLY A 60 13.79 13.00 10.17
N ASP A 61 13.63 11.78 10.69
CA ASP A 61 14.71 10.87 11.03
C ASP A 61 14.19 9.42 10.91
N TYR A 62 15.02 8.45 10.53
CA TYR A 62 14.58 7.05 10.38
C TYR A 62 14.18 6.39 11.70
N LEU A 63 14.44 6.98 12.86
CA LEU A 63 13.94 6.49 14.14
C LEU A 63 12.60 7.14 14.53
N CYS A 64 12.18 8.17 13.81
CA CYS A 64 10.99 8.94 14.11
C CYS A 64 9.89 8.67 13.09
N ASP A 65 8.66 8.96 13.52
CA ASP A 65 7.53 9.13 12.64
C ASP A 65 7.59 10.50 11.93
N SER A 66 6.67 10.76 11.00
CA SER A 66 6.76 11.89 10.09
C SER A 66 6.54 13.22 10.80
N PRO A 67 7.45 14.20 10.68
CA PRO A 67 7.11 15.58 11.03
C PRO A 67 6.09 16.15 10.04
N TRP A 68 5.33 17.16 10.49
CA TRP A 68 4.42 17.91 9.62
C TRP A 68 5.10 18.43 8.34
N ALA A 69 6.36 18.86 8.44
CA ALA A 69 7.13 19.35 7.31
C ALA A 69 7.27 18.31 6.18
N LEU A 70 7.44 17.03 6.53
CA LEU A 70 7.56 15.93 5.57
C LEU A 70 6.22 15.66 4.87
N ILE A 71 5.15 15.55 5.66
CA ILE A 71 3.78 15.33 5.15
C ILE A 71 3.33 16.51 4.29
N ASN A 72 3.56 17.74 4.73
CA ASN A 72 3.23 18.90 3.92
C ASN A 72 4.03 18.88 2.61
N SER A 73 5.35 18.64 2.67
CA SER A 73 6.20 18.62 1.47
C SER A 73 5.75 17.60 0.43
N SER A 74 5.22 16.47 0.86
CA SER A 74 4.83 15.40 -0.05
C SER A 74 3.48 15.60 -0.69
N ILE A 75 2.48 16.10 0.04
CA ILE A 75 1.17 16.42 -0.52
C ILE A 75 1.32 17.53 -1.58
N TYR A 76 2.22 18.50 -1.35
CA TYR A 76 2.59 19.48 -2.37
C TYR A 76 3.38 18.86 -3.54
N ALA A 77 4.29 17.92 -3.30
CA ALA A 77 4.98 17.19 -4.37
C ALA A 77 3.99 16.39 -5.24
N MET A 78 2.98 15.77 -4.65
CA MET A 78 1.90 15.10 -5.38
C MET A 78 1.19 16.09 -6.32
N LYS A 79 0.85 17.29 -5.84
CA LYS A 79 0.24 18.35 -6.66
C LYS A 79 1.14 18.82 -7.80
N GLU A 80 2.45 18.89 -7.58
CA GLU A 80 3.40 19.23 -8.64
C GLU A 80 3.52 18.13 -9.71
N ILE A 81 3.45 16.86 -9.31
CA ILE A 81 3.61 15.71 -10.21
C ILE A 81 2.33 15.40 -10.99
N GLU A 82 1.20 15.34 -10.31
CA GLU A 82 -0.12 15.07 -10.89
C GLU A 82 -1.19 15.88 -10.14
N PRO A 83 -1.47 17.13 -10.58
CA PRO A 83 -2.41 18.04 -9.91
C PRO A 83 -3.87 17.67 -10.11
N GLU A 84 -4.20 16.91 -11.17
CA GLU A 84 -5.58 16.59 -11.55
C GLU A 84 -5.80 15.06 -11.62
N PRO A 85 -5.58 14.33 -10.50
CA PRO A 85 -5.91 12.91 -10.45
C PRO A 85 -7.43 12.73 -10.54
N ASP A 86 -7.87 11.59 -11.09
CA ASP A 86 -9.29 11.21 -11.11
C ASP A 86 -9.83 11.01 -9.67
N PHE A 87 -8.98 10.50 -8.77
CA PHE A 87 -9.25 10.34 -7.33
C PHE A 87 -7.96 10.12 -6.53
N ILE A 88 -8.07 10.14 -5.19
CA ILE A 88 -7.00 9.80 -4.26
C ILE A 88 -7.51 8.67 -3.35
N LEU A 89 -6.76 7.58 -3.26
CA LEU A 89 -6.97 6.54 -2.27
C LEU A 89 -6.14 6.88 -1.03
N TRP A 90 -6.77 7.05 0.13
CA TRP A 90 -6.09 7.24 1.42
C TRP A 90 -6.46 6.09 2.36
N THR A 91 -5.50 5.22 2.66
CA THR A 91 -5.72 4.00 3.47
C THR A 91 -5.47 4.15 4.96
N GLY A 92 -5.29 5.38 5.46
CA GLY A 92 -5.17 5.69 6.89
C GLY A 92 -3.77 5.43 7.47
N ASP A 93 -3.75 5.11 8.76
CA ASP A 93 -2.56 4.98 9.64
C ASP A 93 -1.81 6.31 9.85
N ASP A 94 -2.53 7.24 10.48
CA ASP A 94 -2.16 8.65 10.57
C ASP A 94 -1.45 9.03 11.88
N MET A 95 -1.60 8.20 12.90
CA MET A 95 -1.20 8.48 14.29
C MET A 95 0.22 7.97 14.53
N PRO A 96 1.03 8.61 15.39
CA PRO A 96 2.40 8.17 15.62
C PRO A 96 2.48 6.89 16.47
N HIS A 97 3.57 6.15 16.33
CA HIS A 97 3.91 4.97 17.14
C HIS A 97 4.30 5.37 18.57
N VAL A 98 3.31 5.61 19.42
CA VAL A 98 3.49 5.94 20.85
C VAL A 98 2.58 5.07 21.72
N PRO A 99 2.89 4.88 23.00
CA PRO A 99 1.97 4.21 23.93
C PRO A 99 0.61 4.92 24.02
N ASP A 100 -0.48 4.16 24.15
CA ASP A 100 -1.86 4.67 24.21
C ASP A 100 -2.05 5.73 25.29
N GLU A 101 -1.34 5.64 26.42
CA GLU A 101 -1.43 6.62 27.50
C GLU A 101 -0.94 8.02 27.08
N LYS A 102 -0.20 8.11 25.97
CA LYS A 102 0.30 9.35 25.38
C LYS A 102 -0.54 9.82 24.18
N LEU A 103 -1.53 9.06 23.75
CA LEU A 103 -2.35 9.36 22.58
C LEU A 103 -3.85 9.24 22.92
N GLY A 104 -4.42 10.36 23.38
CA GLY A 104 -5.85 10.42 23.68
C GLY A 104 -6.72 10.57 22.42
N GLU A 105 -8.00 10.21 22.54
CA GLU A 105 -8.99 10.29 21.44
C GLU A 105 -9.06 11.67 20.78
N ALA A 106 -8.98 12.75 21.56
CA ALA A 106 -8.99 14.11 21.03
C ALA A 106 -7.78 14.39 20.10
N ALA A 107 -6.60 13.90 20.47
CA ALA A 107 -5.39 14.05 19.64
C ALA A 107 -5.49 13.22 18.35
N VAL A 108 -6.08 12.03 18.41
CA VAL A 108 -6.37 11.19 17.24
C VAL A 108 -7.27 11.95 16.26
N LEU A 109 -8.39 12.50 16.75
CA LEU A 109 -9.33 13.26 15.91
C LEU A 109 -8.70 14.52 15.33
N GLU A 110 -7.88 15.22 16.11
CA GLU A 110 -7.15 16.41 15.66
C GLU A 110 -6.15 16.09 14.53
N ILE A 111 -5.38 15.01 14.66
CA ILE A 111 -4.46 14.54 13.61
C ILE A 111 -5.22 14.24 12.31
N VAL A 112 -6.28 13.43 12.39
CA VAL A 112 -7.10 13.09 11.22
C VAL A 112 -7.70 14.33 10.58
N GLU A 113 -8.19 15.28 11.39
CA GLU A 113 -8.72 16.56 10.90
C GLU A 113 -7.64 17.37 10.17
N CYS A 114 -6.44 17.52 10.76
CA CYS A 114 -5.33 18.27 10.17
C CYS A 114 -4.90 17.70 8.81
N LEU A 115 -4.75 16.39 8.72
CA LEU A 115 -4.38 15.71 7.47
C LEU A 115 -5.50 15.83 6.43
N THR A 116 -6.75 15.64 6.84
CA THR A 116 -7.91 15.82 5.96
C THR A 116 -7.97 17.25 5.41
N GLN A 117 -7.74 18.27 6.25
CA GLN A 117 -7.71 19.66 5.83
C GLN A 117 -6.59 19.93 4.83
N LEU A 118 -5.37 19.45 5.09
CA LEU A 118 -4.23 19.61 4.17
C LEU A 118 -4.53 19.05 2.78
N ILE A 119 -5.02 17.82 2.69
CA ILE A 119 -5.29 17.22 1.37
C ILE A 119 -6.42 18.01 0.68
N ARG A 120 -7.46 18.45 1.42
CA ARG A 120 -8.59 19.25 0.89
C ARG A 120 -8.18 20.62 0.38
N GLU A 121 -7.21 21.26 1.01
CA GLU A 121 -6.65 22.54 0.57
C GLU A 121 -5.82 22.38 -0.70
N VAL A 122 -5.07 21.29 -0.81
CA VAL A 122 -4.14 21.07 -1.92
C VAL A 122 -4.87 20.57 -3.17
N PHE A 123 -5.79 19.61 -3.05
CA PHE A 123 -6.55 18.98 -4.14
C PHE A 123 -8.03 19.37 -4.10
N LEU A 124 -8.47 20.23 -5.02
CA LEU A 124 -9.89 20.62 -5.06
C LEU A 124 -10.73 19.53 -5.75
N GLY A 125 -11.76 19.01 -5.06
CA GLY A 125 -12.76 18.11 -5.66
C GLY A 125 -12.45 16.60 -5.63
N ALA A 126 -11.33 16.18 -5.03
CA ALA A 126 -10.86 14.78 -5.07
C ALA A 126 -11.35 13.88 -3.91
N PHE A 127 -12.36 14.29 -3.13
CA PHE A 127 -12.73 13.58 -1.90
C PHE A 127 -14.11 12.95 -1.97
N TYR A 128 -14.11 11.62 -1.87
CA TYR A 128 -15.25 10.88 -1.32
C TYR A 128 -14.80 10.28 0.02
N SER A 129 -15.26 10.88 1.12
CA SER A 129 -15.13 10.29 2.46
C SER A 129 -16.53 9.92 2.94
N GLU A 130 -16.83 8.63 2.98
CA GLU A 130 -18.10 8.17 3.56
C GLU A 130 -17.99 8.14 5.07
N LYS A 131 -18.88 8.87 5.75
CA LYS A 131 -18.96 8.84 7.21
C LYS A 131 -19.61 7.51 7.60
N LEU A 132 -18.84 6.60 8.20
CA LEU A 132 -19.37 5.30 8.64
C LEU A 132 -20.52 5.51 9.65
N PRO A 133 -21.70 4.92 9.44
CA PRO A 133 -22.81 5.03 10.37
C PRO A 133 -22.53 4.19 11.63
N GLY A 134 -22.32 4.86 12.77
CA GLY A 134 -22.17 4.24 14.09
C GLY A 134 -22.37 5.25 15.24
N PRO A 135 -22.65 4.81 16.48
CA PRO A 135 -23.09 5.69 17.58
C PRO A 135 -22.08 6.79 17.98
N SER A 136 -20.80 6.62 17.67
CA SER A 136 -19.71 7.57 17.98
C SER A 136 -19.05 8.18 16.74
N GLY A 137 -19.44 7.82 15.51
CA GLY A 137 -18.78 8.29 14.29
C GLY A 137 -17.32 7.83 14.08
N ALA A 138 -16.75 7.07 15.02
CA ALA A 138 -15.46 6.39 14.89
C ALA A 138 -15.69 4.90 14.64
N GLY A 139 -15.97 4.53 13.40
CA GLY A 139 -15.97 3.14 12.95
C GLY A 139 -14.54 2.67 12.69
N GLN A 140 -13.71 2.56 13.73
CA GLN A 140 -12.52 1.71 13.63
C GLN A 140 -12.98 0.28 13.88
N ILE A 141 -12.72 -0.64 12.95
CA ILE A 141 -12.60 -2.05 13.33
C ILE A 141 -11.25 -2.14 14.06
N VAL A 142 -11.27 -1.83 15.35
CA VAL A 142 -10.14 -2.16 16.21
C VAL A 142 -10.16 -3.66 16.33
N VAL A 143 -9.25 -4.33 15.62
CA VAL A 143 -8.98 -5.75 15.76
C VAL A 143 -8.33 -5.92 17.15
N ASN A 144 -9.16 -6.05 18.18
CA ASN A 144 -8.75 -6.28 19.57
C ASN A 144 -9.39 -7.57 20.12
N GLU A 145 -9.19 -7.82 21.40
CA GLU A 145 -9.80 -8.96 22.12
C GLU A 145 -11.33 -9.03 21.97
N LEU A 146 -12.01 -7.91 21.66
CA LEU A 146 -13.47 -7.87 21.52
C LEU A 146 -13.96 -8.53 20.23
N THR A 147 -13.13 -8.65 19.19
CA THR A 147 -13.50 -9.31 17.93
C THR A 147 -12.88 -10.70 17.78
N ALA A 148 -12.07 -11.15 18.73
CA ALA A 148 -11.30 -12.38 18.65
C ALA A 148 -12.16 -13.64 18.45
N ASP A 149 -13.34 -13.69 19.08
CA ASP A 149 -14.28 -14.82 18.97
C ASP A 149 -15.37 -14.61 17.91
N MET A 150 -15.34 -13.48 17.17
CA MET A 150 -16.36 -13.16 16.18
C MET A 150 -16.06 -13.83 14.83
N VAL A 151 -17.02 -14.57 14.30
CA VAL A 151 -16.88 -15.23 13.00
C VAL A 151 -16.85 -14.23 11.84
N ASP A 152 -17.62 -13.15 11.93
CA ASP A 152 -17.64 -12.08 10.93
C ASP A 152 -17.88 -10.73 11.63
N PRO A 153 -16.83 -10.11 12.20
CA PRO A 153 -16.95 -8.85 12.92
C PRO A 153 -17.60 -7.78 12.03
N GLY A 154 -18.72 -7.21 12.47
CA GLY A 154 -19.46 -6.21 11.70
C GLY A 154 -20.11 -6.72 10.41
N GLN A 155 -20.18 -8.04 10.20
CA GLN A 155 -20.67 -8.66 8.95
C GLN A 155 -19.91 -8.21 7.69
N GLN A 156 -18.63 -7.86 7.84
CA GLN A 156 -17.83 -7.26 6.77
C GLN A 156 -17.55 -8.26 5.65
N PHE A 157 -17.33 -9.55 5.95
CA PHE A 157 -17.12 -10.56 4.92
C PHE A 157 -18.41 -10.82 4.14
N GLN A 158 -19.55 -10.93 4.82
CA GLN A 158 -20.84 -11.07 4.16
C GLN A 158 -21.17 -9.84 3.29
N TRP A 159 -20.95 -8.63 3.80
CA TRP A 159 -21.13 -7.40 3.03
C TRP A 159 -20.24 -7.35 1.79
N LEU A 160 -18.95 -7.70 1.91
CA LEU A 160 -18.02 -7.72 0.79
C LEU A 160 -18.47 -8.71 -0.29
N GLU A 161 -18.89 -9.90 0.12
CA GLU A 161 -19.45 -10.93 -0.75
C GLU A 161 -20.69 -10.44 -1.52
N ASP A 162 -21.60 -9.74 -0.85
CA ASP A 162 -22.82 -9.19 -1.45
C ASP A 162 -22.51 -8.05 -2.44
N VAL A 163 -21.57 -7.16 -2.09
CA VAL A 163 -21.12 -6.06 -2.96
C VAL A 163 -20.50 -6.60 -4.24
N LEU A 164 -19.57 -7.55 -4.13
CA LEU A 164 -18.88 -8.14 -5.30
C LEU A 164 -19.86 -8.96 -6.17
N THR A 165 -20.80 -9.67 -5.53
CA THR A 165 -21.88 -10.36 -6.25
C THR A 165 -22.74 -9.39 -7.05
N ASN A 166 -23.06 -8.22 -6.48
CA ASN A 166 -23.85 -7.21 -7.18
C ASN A 166 -23.07 -6.53 -8.29
N ALA A 167 -21.79 -6.22 -8.08
CA ALA A 167 -20.90 -5.71 -9.13
C ALA A 167 -20.83 -6.69 -10.32
N SER A 168 -20.70 -8.00 -10.04
CA SER A 168 -20.73 -9.03 -11.07
C SER A 168 -22.02 -9.05 -11.87
N LYS A 169 -23.18 -8.92 -11.21
CA LYS A 169 -24.48 -8.84 -11.88
C LYS A 169 -24.64 -7.56 -12.72
N ALA A 170 -24.03 -6.46 -12.29
CA ALA A 170 -24.07 -5.17 -12.98
C ALA A 170 -23.05 -5.08 -14.14
N GLY A 171 -22.04 -5.95 -14.15
CA GLY A 171 -20.91 -5.86 -15.10
C GLY A 171 -19.87 -4.80 -14.69
N ASP A 172 -19.86 -4.43 -13.41
CA ASP A 172 -18.92 -3.45 -12.86
C ASP A 172 -17.58 -4.10 -12.49
N MET A 173 -16.52 -3.29 -12.56
CA MET A 173 -15.20 -3.64 -12.05
C MET A 173 -14.96 -2.92 -10.73
N VAL A 174 -14.23 -3.56 -9.81
CA VAL A 174 -14.04 -3.11 -8.43
C VAL A 174 -12.55 -3.01 -8.09
N TYR A 175 -12.18 -1.94 -7.39
CA TYR A 175 -10.95 -1.89 -6.60
C TYR A 175 -11.28 -2.17 -5.13
N ILE A 176 -10.53 -3.08 -4.50
CA ILE A 176 -10.60 -3.32 -3.05
C ILE A 176 -9.50 -2.51 -2.39
N VAL A 177 -9.84 -1.80 -1.32
CA VAL A 177 -8.91 -0.89 -0.63
C VAL A 177 -9.02 -1.13 0.87
N GLY A 178 -7.89 -1.25 1.56
CA GLY A 178 -7.84 -1.45 3.00
C GLY A 178 -6.46 -1.11 3.58
N ASN A 179 -6.33 -1.03 4.90
CA ASN A 179 -5.03 -0.77 5.53
C ASN A 179 -4.22 -2.07 5.70
N VAL A 180 -4.68 -2.99 6.55
CA VAL A 180 -3.96 -4.23 6.86
C VAL A 180 -4.15 -5.28 5.76
N PRO A 181 -3.07 -5.75 5.09
CA PRO A 181 -3.15 -6.72 4.01
C PRO A 181 -3.40 -8.14 4.53
N PRO A 182 -4.01 -9.02 3.71
CA PRO A 182 -3.97 -10.46 3.94
C PRO A 182 -2.53 -11.00 3.75
N GLY A 183 -2.33 -12.26 4.14
CA GLY A 183 -1.07 -12.97 3.97
C GLY A 183 0.00 -12.58 4.99
N PHE A 184 1.25 -12.55 4.54
CA PHE A 184 2.42 -12.50 5.41
C PHE A 184 3.30 -11.28 5.13
N PHE A 185 3.92 -10.76 6.18
CA PHE A 185 4.90 -9.68 6.09
C PHE A 185 6.22 -10.20 5.54
N GLU A 186 6.70 -9.63 4.43
CA GLU A 186 7.87 -10.15 3.71
C GLU A 186 9.21 -9.89 4.42
N LYS A 187 9.26 -8.98 5.41
CA LYS A 187 10.48 -8.66 6.18
C LYS A 187 10.75 -9.61 7.36
N THR A 188 9.76 -10.37 7.83
CA THR A 188 9.99 -11.39 8.88
C THR A 188 9.24 -12.71 8.60
N GLN A 189 9.66 -13.81 9.21
CA GLN A 189 9.02 -15.12 9.00
C GLN A 189 7.76 -15.26 9.86
N ASN A 190 6.75 -15.96 9.32
CA ASN A 190 5.54 -16.37 10.06
C ASN A 190 4.78 -15.21 10.72
N LYS A 191 4.87 -14.00 10.14
CA LYS A 191 4.12 -12.84 10.61
C LYS A 191 2.97 -12.56 9.67
N ALA A 192 1.77 -12.98 10.06
CA ALA A 192 0.51 -12.49 9.51
C ALA A 192 -0.12 -11.47 10.48
N TRP A 193 -1.00 -10.62 9.94
CA TRP A 193 -1.74 -9.62 10.72
C TRP A 193 -3.20 -10.00 10.95
N SER A 194 -3.78 -10.73 10.00
CA SER A 194 -5.12 -11.28 10.13
C SER A 194 -5.24 -12.21 11.33
N GLN A 195 -6.36 -12.12 12.05
CA GLN A 195 -6.72 -13.12 13.04
C GLN A 195 -6.94 -14.49 12.36
N GLU A 196 -6.85 -15.56 13.16
CA GLU A 196 -7.05 -16.93 12.70
C GLU A 196 -8.39 -17.08 11.96
N GLY A 197 -8.39 -17.72 10.79
CA GLY A 197 -9.60 -17.92 9.98
C GLY A 197 -9.98 -16.73 9.08
N PHE A 198 -9.54 -15.50 9.38
CA PHE A 198 -9.94 -14.30 8.60
C PHE A 198 -9.21 -14.23 7.27
N ASN A 199 -7.95 -14.66 7.23
CA ASN A 199 -7.19 -14.74 5.99
C ASN A 199 -7.86 -15.72 5.01
N GLU A 200 -8.27 -16.90 5.47
CA GLU A 200 -8.96 -17.89 4.64
C GLU A 200 -10.33 -17.38 4.16
N LYS A 201 -11.08 -16.69 5.02
CA LYS A 201 -12.37 -16.08 4.64
C LYS A 201 -12.19 -15.01 3.57
N TYR A 202 -11.21 -14.12 3.73
CA TYR A 202 -10.88 -13.11 2.72
C TYR A 202 -10.53 -13.77 1.39
N LEU A 203 -9.61 -14.74 1.41
CA LEU A 203 -9.18 -15.49 0.23
C LEU A 203 -10.34 -16.18 -0.48
N LYS A 204 -11.27 -16.78 0.27
CA LYS A 204 -12.47 -17.41 -0.28
C LYS A 204 -13.34 -16.43 -1.06
N VAL A 205 -13.60 -15.24 -0.51
CA VAL A 205 -14.42 -14.21 -1.17
C VAL A 205 -13.74 -13.69 -2.42
N VAL A 206 -12.45 -13.30 -2.33
CA VAL A 206 -11.75 -12.70 -3.48
C VAL A 206 -11.46 -13.70 -4.58
N ARG A 207 -11.21 -14.98 -4.28
CA ARG A 207 -11.06 -16.03 -5.30
C ARG A 207 -12.37 -16.26 -6.04
N LYS A 208 -13.50 -16.31 -5.33
CA LYS A 208 -14.83 -16.47 -5.92
C LYS A 208 -15.18 -15.33 -6.88
N HIS A 209 -14.80 -14.10 -6.55
CA HIS A 209 -15.15 -12.89 -7.30
C HIS A 209 -13.99 -12.30 -8.12
N GLY A 210 -12.94 -13.09 -8.39
CA GLY A 210 -11.72 -12.60 -9.04
C GLY A 210 -11.94 -11.92 -10.39
N CYS A 211 -12.99 -12.28 -11.13
CA CYS A 211 -13.28 -11.72 -12.45
C CYS A 211 -13.76 -10.26 -12.45
N VAL A 212 -14.26 -9.76 -11.32
CA VAL A 212 -14.75 -8.38 -11.17
C VAL A 212 -13.79 -7.49 -10.40
N ILE A 213 -12.72 -8.07 -9.83
CA ILE A 213 -11.73 -7.32 -9.05
C ILE A 213 -10.61 -6.90 -10.00
N ALA A 214 -10.50 -5.59 -10.26
CA ALA A 214 -9.48 -5.02 -11.13
C ALA A 214 -8.16 -4.68 -10.40
N GLY A 215 -8.17 -4.70 -9.07
CA GLY A 215 -7.00 -4.41 -8.26
C GLY A 215 -7.32 -4.37 -6.77
N GLN A 216 -6.32 -4.64 -5.95
CA GLN A 216 -6.43 -4.60 -4.50
C GLN A 216 -5.27 -3.79 -3.93
N PHE A 217 -5.57 -2.84 -3.06
CA PHE A 217 -4.63 -1.84 -2.55
C PHE A 217 -4.60 -1.89 -1.02
N PHE A 218 -3.51 -2.44 -0.47
CA PHE A 218 -3.29 -2.59 0.97
C PHE A 218 -1.92 -2.10 1.39
N ARG A 219 -1.73 -1.84 2.69
CA ARG A 219 -0.55 -1.16 3.25
C ARG A 219 -0.10 -1.71 4.60
N HIS A 220 0.08 -0.90 5.64
CA HIS A 220 0.56 -1.31 6.98
C HIS A 220 2.01 -1.83 7.09
N HIS A 221 2.59 -2.42 6.03
CA HIS A 221 3.94 -3.02 6.07
C HIS A 221 5.10 -2.01 5.98
N HIS A 222 4.84 -0.79 5.52
CA HIS A 222 5.83 0.27 5.27
C HIS A 222 6.96 -0.16 4.30
N THR A 223 6.63 -1.00 3.33
CA THR A 223 7.57 -1.56 2.34
C THR A 223 6.94 -1.61 0.95
N ASP A 224 7.78 -1.61 -0.10
CA ASP A 224 7.31 -1.84 -1.48
C ASP A 224 7.30 -3.33 -1.76
N SER A 225 6.10 -3.92 -1.84
CA SER A 225 5.88 -5.34 -2.10
C SER A 225 4.61 -5.55 -2.94
N PHE A 226 4.40 -6.76 -3.40
CA PHE A 226 3.12 -7.17 -3.99
C PHE A 226 2.87 -8.63 -3.66
N GLN A 227 1.60 -9.02 -3.56
CA GLN A 227 1.22 -10.41 -3.41
C GLN A 227 0.41 -10.89 -4.61
N MET A 228 0.69 -12.11 -5.03
CA MET A 228 0.01 -12.79 -6.11
C MET A 228 -1.07 -13.68 -5.51
N LEU A 229 -2.29 -13.54 -6.02
CA LEU A 229 -3.40 -14.43 -5.68
C LEU A 229 -3.68 -15.36 -6.86
N TYR A 230 -3.68 -16.65 -6.59
CA TYR A 230 -4.00 -17.69 -7.56
C TYR A 230 -5.40 -18.25 -7.29
N ASP A 231 -6.08 -18.68 -8.36
CA ASP A 231 -7.29 -19.48 -8.26
C ASP A 231 -6.99 -20.92 -7.83
N ASP A 232 -8.04 -21.71 -7.62
CA ASP A 232 -7.92 -23.11 -7.18
C ASP A 232 -7.25 -24.01 -8.25
N ALA A 233 -7.16 -23.56 -9.51
CA ALA A 233 -6.45 -24.24 -10.59
C ALA A 233 -4.96 -23.83 -10.68
N GLY A 234 -4.49 -22.95 -9.79
CA GLY A 234 -3.13 -22.42 -9.80
C GLY A 234 -2.87 -21.41 -10.92
N GLN A 235 -3.92 -20.92 -11.58
CA GLN A 235 -3.82 -19.86 -12.58
C GLN A 235 -3.96 -18.50 -11.90
N LEU A 236 -3.38 -17.46 -12.51
CA LEU A 236 -3.60 -16.09 -12.07
C LEU A 236 -4.94 -15.63 -12.65
N PRO A 237 -5.95 -15.29 -11.82
CA PRO A 237 -7.04 -14.46 -12.31
C PRO A 237 -6.46 -13.12 -12.80
N ALA A 238 -6.91 -12.64 -13.96
CA ALA A 238 -6.68 -11.25 -14.34
C ALA A 238 -7.34 -10.30 -13.32
N PRO A 239 -6.77 -9.10 -13.08
CA PRO A 239 -5.57 -8.87 -12.29
C PRO A 239 -5.86 -9.06 -10.79
N SER A 240 -5.60 -10.26 -10.27
CA SER A 240 -5.62 -10.60 -8.84
C SER A 240 -4.38 -10.11 -8.07
N LEU A 241 -3.71 -9.08 -8.59
CA LEU A 241 -2.51 -8.53 -7.99
C LEU A 241 -2.91 -7.72 -6.75
N LEU A 242 -2.62 -8.28 -5.58
CA LEU A 242 -2.62 -7.51 -4.34
C LEU A 242 -1.39 -6.62 -4.40
N LEU A 243 -1.61 -5.40 -4.84
CA LEU A 243 -0.57 -4.40 -4.78
C LEU A 243 -0.49 -3.94 -3.32
N SER A 244 0.55 -4.46 -2.63
CA SER A 244 1.14 -3.85 -1.44
C SER A 244 2.27 -2.83 -1.73
N PRO A 245 2.28 -2.03 -2.83
CA PRO A 245 3.49 -1.35 -3.19
C PRO A 245 3.44 0.10 -2.74
N ASP A 246 4.04 0.37 -1.58
CA ASP A 246 5.08 1.37 -1.43
C ASP A 246 5.10 1.96 -0.02
N PRO A 247 6.31 2.24 0.50
CA PRO A 247 6.50 2.91 1.77
C PRO A 247 6.06 4.34 1.65
N LEU A 248 5.02 4.75 2.38
CA LEU A 248 4.60 6.13 2.34
C LEU A 248 4.71 6.80 3.70
N PHE A 249 5.16 8.04 3.59
CA PHE A 249 5.47 9.02 4.62
C PHE A 249 6.45 8.62 5.68
N THR A 250 6.07 7.76 6.62
CA THR A 250 6.93 7.61 7.78
C THR A 250 8.21 6.87 7.45
N PRO A 251 9.38 7.45 7.77
CA PRO A 251 10.65 6.74 7.67
C PRO A 251 10.92 5.83 8.87
N TRP A 252 9.95 5.73 9.80
CA TRP A 252 10.10 5.07 11.09
C TRP A 252 10.62 3.64 10.93
N LYS A 253 11.72 3.38 11.61
CA LYS A 253 12.34 2.06 11.71
C LYS A 253 11.47 1.18 12.60
N THR A 254 10.92 0.12 12.01
CA THR A 254 10.09 -0.81 12.77
C THR A 254 10.80 -1.43 13.97
N THR A 255 10.10 -1.47 15.09
CA THR A 255 10.51 -2.16 16.32
C THR A 255 10.10 -3.64 16.34
N LEU A 256 9.53 -4.15 15.24
CA LEU A 256 9.08 -5.54 15.15
C LEU A 256 10.26 -6.52 15.35
N PRO A 257 10.17 -7.46 16.31
CA PRO A 257 11.23 -8.43 16.56
C PRO A 257 11.58 -9.25 15.31
N GLY A 258 12.87 -9.39 15.03
CA GLY A 258 13.37 -10.15 13.87
C GLY A 258 13.60 -9.31 12.61
N VAL A 259 13.10 -8.08 12.53
CA VAL A 259 13.38 -7.17 11.42
C VAL A 259 14.64 -6.35 11.72
N ILE A 260 15.65 -6.45 10.86
CA ILE A 260 16.91 -5.70 10.98
C ILE A 260 16.89 -4.55 9.99
N ASN A 261 17.10 -3.32 10.47
CA ASN A 261 17.10 -2.10 9.65
C ASN A 261 15.82 -1.92 8.80
N GLY A 262 14.65 -2.20 9.37
CA GLY A 262 13.35 -2.04 8.69
C GLY A 262 12.85 -0.60 8.67
N ALA A 263 13.70 0.35 8.26
CA ALA A 263 13.27 1.68 7.89
C ALA A 263 13.08 1.75 6.36
N ASN A 264 12.55 2.87 5.89
CA ASN A 264 12.33 3.15 4.48
C ASN A 264 12.49 4.65 4.22
N ASN A 265 12.74 5.02 2.97
CA ASN A 265 12.58 6.41 2.56
C ASN A 265 11.08 6.73 2.41
N PRO A 266 10.67 7.99 2.66
CA PRO A 266 9.35 8.47 2.26
C PRO A 266 9.21 8.40 0.74
N ALA A 267 8.16 7.75 0.24
CA ALA A 267 7.80 7.76 -1.18
C ALA A 267 6.38 8.32 -1.37
N ILE A 268 5.93 8.46 -2.61
CA ILE A 268 4.54 8.69 -3.03
C ILE A 268 4.28 7.92 -4.34
N ARG A 269 3.07 7.37 -4.54
CA ARG A 269 2.73 6.58 -5.74
C ARG A 269 1.49 7.08 -6.48
N VAL A 270 1.66 7.32 -7.77
CA VAL A 270 0.57 7.54 -8.74
C VAL A 270 0.40 6.29 -9.61
N PHE A 271 -0.84 5.85 -9.76
CA PHE A 271 -1.23 4.76 -10.65
C PHE A 271 -1.82 5.31 -11.93
N GLU A 272 -1.58 4.63 -13.05
CA GLU A 272 -2.34 4.84 -14.27
C GLU A 272 -3.27 3.66 -14.50
N TYR A 273 -4.46 3.92 -15.05
CA TYR A 273 -5.43 2.88 -15.33
C TYR A 273 -6.23 3.18 -16.59
N ASP A 274 -6.82 2.13 -17.18
CA ASP A 274 -7.79 2.28 -18.25
C ASP A 274 -9.17 2.60 -17.66
N ARG A 275 -9.69 3.80 -17.92
CA ARG A 275 -10.94 4.28 -17.32
C ARG A 275 -12.18 3.42 -17.66
N ALA A 276 -12.15 2.66 -18.75
CA ALA A 276 -13.26 1.82 -19.16
C ALA A 276 -13.24 0.44 -18.50
N THR A 277 -12.04 -0.09 -18.20
CA THR A 277 -11.86 -1.47 -17.72
C THR A 277 -11.30 -1.57 -16.31
N LEU A 278 -10.88 -0.44 -15.73
CA LEU A 278 -10.11 -0.37 -14.48
C LEU A 278 -8.78 -1.14 -14.51
N SER A 279 -8.31 -1.57 -15.68
CA SER A 279 -7.03 -2.29 -15.79
C SER A 279 -5.84 -1.37 -15.48
N LEU A 280 -4.98 -1.81 -14.57
CA LEU A 280 -3.83 -1.03 -14.10
C LEU A 280 -2.66 -1.04 -15.10
N LYS A 281 -2.01 0.11 -15.24
CA LYS A 281 -0.70 0.30 -15.88
C LYS A 281 0.26 0.81 -14.81
N VAL A 282 1.10 -0.07 -14.27
CA VAL A 282 1.99 0.29 -13.15
C VAL A 282 3.15 1.17 -13.64
N ARG A 283 3.37 2.31 -12.97
CA ARG A 283 4.57 3.16 -13.06
C ARG A 283 5.40 3.01 -11.77
N SER A 284 6.67 3.43 -11.80
CA SER A 284 7.54 3.45 -10.61
C SER A 284 7.14 4.50 -9.57
N PRO A 285 7.47 4.26 -8.28
CA PRO A 285 7.35 5.25 -7.21
C PRO A 285 8.10 6.55 -7.50
N VAL A 286 7.74 7.62 -6.77
CA VAL A 286 8.59 8.82 -6.60
C VAL A 286 9.04 8.88 -5.14
N GLU A 287 10.33 9.07 -4.89
CA GLU A 287 10.98 8.94 -3.57
C GLU A 287 11.69 10.23 -3.15
N ALA A 288 11.80 10.49 -1.85
CA ALA A 288 12.65 11.57 -1.35
C ALA A 288 14.15 11.18 -1.37
N ARG A 289 15.06 12.11 -1.75
CA ARG A 289 16.52 11.89 -1.73
C ARG A 289 17.09 11.79 -0.31
N GLY A 290 17.94 10.78 -0.10
CA GLY A 290 19.24 10.89 0.59
C GLY A 290 19.23 10.96 2.13
N GLY A 291 19.95 10.03 2.77
CA GLY A 291 20.05 9.82 4.23
C GLY A 291 20.78 10.91 5.04
N GLY A 292 20.43 12.18 4.81
CA GLY A 292 20.94 13.33 5.58
C GLY A 292 19.86 14.27 6.12
N TRP A 293 18.59 14.14 5.71
CA TRP A 293 17.46 14.95 6.20
C TRP A 293 17.67 16.48 6.16
N GLN A 294 18.62 16.99 5.36
CA GLN A 294 19.00 18.42 5.31
C GLN A 294 18.43 19.20 4.12
N GLY A 295 17.80 18.55 3.14
CA GLY A 295 17.21 19.20 1.96
C GLY A 295 16.00 18.47 1.40
N GLN A 296 15.13 19.20 0.68
CA GLN A 296 13.96 18.67 -0.02
C GLN A 296 14.31 18.37 -1.46
N CYS A 297 14.22 17.10 -1.89
CA CYS A 297 14.28 16.76 -3.31
C CYS A 297 13.56 15.43 -3.54
N TRP A 298 12.47 15.45 -4.31
CA TRP A 298 11.76 14.25 -4.75
C TRP A 298 12.29 13.81 -6.12
N THR A 299 12.55 12.53 -6.29
CA THR A 299 13.07 11.96 -7.55
C THR A 299 12.32 10.69 -7.90
N ALA A 300 12.02 10.48 -9.18
CA ALA A 300 11.45 9.22 -9.64
C ALA A 300 12.36 8.05 -9.28
N SER A 301 11.80 7.00 -8.70
CA SER A 301 12.45 5.70 -8.52
C SER A 301 12.75 5.10 -9.90
N PRO A 302 13.84 4.34 -10.09
CA PRO A 302 14.12 3.64 -11.34
C PRO A 302 12.89 2.84 -11.84
N ALA A 303 12.62 2.88 -13.15
CA ALA A 303 11.44 2.26 -13.77
C ALA A 303 11.30 0.76 -13.42
N THR A 304 10.10 0.34 -12.98
CA THR A 304 9.72 -1.06 -12.65
C THR A 304 9.91 -2.00 -13.84
N ARG A 305 9.91 -1.46 -15.07
CA ARG A 305 10.17 -2.22 -16.30
C ARG A 305 11.66 -2.56 -16.51
N ALA A 306 12.58 -1.91 -15.79
CA ALA A 306 14.03 -2.07 -15.94
C ALA A 306 14.71 -2.85 -14.80
N HIS A 307 14.04 -3.06 -13.66
CA HIS A 307 14.64 -3.73 -12.50
C HIS A 307 13.67 -4.73 -11.85
N TYR A 308 13.72 -5.98 -12.30
CA TYR A 308 13.42 -7.13 -11.44
C TYR A 308 14.61 -7.44 -10.50
N SER A 309 15.38 -6.43 -10.08
CA SER A 309 16.40 -6.60 -9.05
C SER A 309 15.78 -6.27 -7.70
N THR A 310 15.35 -7.32 -7.01
CA THR A 310 15.19 -7.50 -5.55
C THR A 310 15.61 -6.33 -4.64
N THR A 311 14.91 -5.19 -4.69
CA THR A 311 15.15 -4.06 -3.77
C THR A 311 13.81 -3.70 -3.11
N THR A 312 13.58 -4.20 -1.90
CA THR A 312 12.31 -4.10 -1.14
C THR A 312 12.35 -3.05 -0.03
N SER A 313 13.33 -2.15 -0.09
CA SER A 313 13.35 -0.89 0.64
C SER A 313 13.53 0.16 -0.42
N VAL A 314 12.60 1.11 -0.53
CA VAL A 314 12.75 2.33 -1.33
C VAL A 314 14.11 2.94 -1.00
N THR A 315 15.05 2.63 -1.89
CA THR A 315 16.51 2.86 -1.97
C THR A 315 17.35 3.11 -0.70
N GLN A 316 16.87 2.81 0.51
CA GLN A 316 17.62 3.07 1.75
C GLN A 316 18.76 2.07 1.99
N SER A 317 18.59 0.81 1.59
CA SER A 317 19.55 -0.27 1.83
C SER A 317 20.03 -0.90 0.52
N ALA A 318 21.29 -0.68 0.15
CA ALA A 318 21.94 -1.33 -0.99
C ALA A 318 22.51 -2.72 -0.62
N THR A 319 21.78 -3.52 0.15
CA THR A 319 22.27 -4.80 0.67
C THR A 319 21.94 -5.95 -0.28
N VAL A 320 22.92 -6.81 -0.57
CA VAL A 320 22.70 -8.06 -1.33
C VAL A 320 21.84 -9.00 -0.48
N LEU A 321 20.65 -9.36 -0.96
CA LEU A 321 19.74 -10.28 -0.28
C LEU A 321 20.30 -11.71 -0.29
N GLY A 322 20.68 -12.21 0.89
CA GLY A 322 20.99 -13.63 1.13
C GLY A 322 19.73 -14.50 1.22
N SER A 323 19.71 -15.54 2.07
CA SER A 323 18.56 -16.44 2.32
C SER A 323 17.20 -15.77 2.62
N ALA A 324 17.22 -14.47 2.92
CA ALA A 324 16.06 -13.56 2.92
C ALA A 324 15.28 -13.53 1.59
N THR A 325 15.84 -14.03 0.48
CA THR A 325 15.11 -14.16 -0.81
C THR A 325 13.94 -15.14 -0.71
N ARG A 326 14.11 -16.28 -0.02
CA ARG A 326 13.05 -17.30 0.03
C ARG A 326 11.81 -16.79 0.76
N GLN A 327 12.01 -16.12 1.88
CA GLN A 327 10.92 -15.53 2.66
C GLN A 327 10.16 -14.47 1.87
N HIS A 328 10.88 -13.56 1.18
CA HIS A 328 10.26 -12.58 0.30
C HIS A 328 9.44 -13.27 -0.80
N VAL A 329 10.02 -14.26 -1.49
CA VAL A 329 9.32 -15.00 -2.55
C VAL A 329 8.07 -15.70 -2.01
N CYS A 330 8.17 -16.33 -0.83
CA CYS A 330 7.02 -17.00 -0.22
C CYS A 330 5.93 -16.02 0.19
N ALA A 331 6.25 -14.88 0.79
CA ALA A 331 5.27 -13.86 1.15
C ALA A 331 4.61 -13.23 -0.10
N MET A 332 5.37 -13.02 -1.18
CA MET A 332 4.83 -12.48 -2.43
C MET A 332 3.95 -13.48 -3.20
N ARG A 333 4.22 -14.79 -3.10
CA ARG A 333 3.45 -15.81 -3.86
C ARG A 333 2.36 -16.48 -3.05
N GLN A 334 2.49 -16.55 -1.73
CA GLN A 334 1.64 -17.35 -0.86
C GLN A 334 0.98 -16.46 0.18
N VAL A 335 -0.28 -16.13 -0.09
CA VAL A 335 -1.16 -15.45 0.87
C VAL A 335 -1.83 -16.46 1.80
N ASP A 336 -2.01 -17.70 1.33
CA ASP A 336 -2.55 -18.82 2.09
C ASP A 336 -1.53 -19.36 3.11
N VAL A 337 -2.00 -19.68 4.31
CA VAL A 337 -1.15 -20.07 5.46
C VAL A 337 -0.41 -21.38 5.22
N ASP A 338 -1.11 -22.40 4.71
CA ASP A 338 -0.54 -23.72 4.46
C ASP A 338 0.44 -23.67 3.29
N ALA A 339 0.09 -22.92 2.25
CA ALA A 339 0.94 -22.74 1.07
C ALA A 339 2.22 -21.94 1.42
N TYR A 340 2.11 -20.92 2.27
CA TYR A 340 3.27 -20.15 2.76
C TYR A 340 4.21 -21.01 3.60
N THR A 341 3.66 -21.78 4.54
CA THR A 341 4.43 -22.69 5.40
C THR A 341 5.17 -23.74 4.56
N THR A 342 4.48 -24.31 3.57
CA THR A 342 5.08 -25.25 2.61
C THR A 342 6.20 -24.57 1.82
N CYS A 343 5.98 -23.34 1.34
CA CYS A 343 6.98 -22.57 0.62
C CYS A 343 8.23 -22.28 1.46
N LEU A 344 8.10 -22.00 2.75
CA LEU A 344 9.24 -21.72 3.64
C LEU A 344 10.06 -22.97 3.99
N TYR A 345 9.39 -24.07 4.32
CA TYR A 345 10.03 -25.19 5.00
C TYR A 345 10.25 -26.43 4.14
N LEU A 346 9.50 -26.62 3.04
CA LEU A 346 9.65 -27.84 2.25
C LEU A 346 10.97 -27.83 1.47
N PRO A 347 11.86 -28.83 1.61
CA PRO A 347 13.11 -28.86 0.87
C PRO A 347 12.86 -28.81 -0.64
N LEU A 348 13.65 -28.05 -1.40
CA LEU A 348 13.52 -27.94 -2.87
C LEU A 348 13.50 -29.31 -3.57
N LEU A 349 14.28 -30.26 -3.04
CA LEU A 349 14.33 -31.64 -3.54
C LEU A 349 12.99 -32.37 -3.35
N LEU A 350 12.30 -32.15 -2.23
CA LEU A 350 11.01 -32.77 -1.92
C LEU A 350 9.89 -32.09 -2.71
N MET A 351 9.95 -30.76 -2.89
CA MET A 351 9.08 -30.02 -3.80
C MET A 351 9.18 -30.55 -5.24
N ALA A 352 10.40 -30.82 -5.72
CA ALA A 352 10.62 -31.38 -7.05
C ALA A 352 10.08 -32.81 -7.20
N LEU A 353 10.26 -33.66 -6.17
CA LEU A 353 9.75 -35.03 -6.15
C LEU A 353 8.22 -35.10 -6.09
N LEU A 354 7.57 -34.10 -5.47
CA LEU A 354 6.11 -33.99 -5.37
C LEU A 354 5.46 -33.25 -6.56
N GLY A 355 6.24 -32.86 -7.57
CA GLY A 355 5.71 -32.09 -8.71
C GLY A 355 5.32 -30.63 -8.38
N LEU A 356 5.74 -30.14 -7.22
CA LEU A 356 5.45 -28.81 -6.68
C LEU A 356 6.46 -27.73 -7.15
N CYS A 357 7.34 -28.05 -8.11
CA CYS A 357 8.38 -27.13 -8.62
C CYS A 357 7.84 -25.79 -9.18
N THR A 358 6.56 -25.72 -9.54
CA THR A 358 5.90 -24.48 -9.99
C THR A 358 5.73 -23.44 -8.87
N LEU A 359 5.93 -23.81 -7.60
CA LEU A 359 5.82 -22.92 -6.44
C LEU A 359 7.06 -22.04 -6.20
N VAL A 360 8.21 -22.36 -6.82
CA VAL A 360 9.49 -21.68 -6.53
C VAL A 360 10.09 -20.93 -7.73
N LEU A 361 9.76 -21.31 -8.97
CA LEU A 361 10.28 -20.65 -10.19
C LEU A 361 9.42 -19.47 -10.63
#